data_AF-A0A6A2ZAC6-F1
#
_entry.id   AF-A0A6A2ZAC6-F1
#
_cell.length_a   1.000
_cell.length_b   1.000
_cell.length_c   1.000
_cell.angle_alpha   90.00
_cell.angle_beta   90.00
_cell.angle_gamma   90.00
#
_symmetry.space_group_name_H-M   'P 1'
#
loop_
_entity.id
_entity.type
_entity.pdbx_description
1 polymer ?
#
loop_
_entity_poly.entity_id
_entity_poly.type
_entity_poly.pdbx_seq_one_letter_code
_entity_poly.pdbx_strand_id
1 'polypeptide(L)'
;MCPYLDNLSFGPEIENPEDVLMNNSWFLTNQFLLEVIFHNRMKRYECLTNDSSIASAVFVPFYVGLDMSLYLWGFNITERDSASLALVKWLSEKPEWKRMWGRDHFLVAGRIAWDFRRQSDNESDWGSKLRFLPESKNMSMLSIESSSWNNDYAIPYPTCFHPSKDSEIFQWQDRMRRQKRRYLFSFAGAPRPEYQNSIRGKIIDQCLASKNQCKLLDCNYGATNCDNPVNDLGEWKINLNETLLRIPEDRISALREEVIKLIPRVVYAGSRSRSETLEDSFDLAVKGILERIKSVRGMIREGKDSSIGFADGDDYKYTFPPYGDGI
;
A
#
# COMPACT_ATOMS: atom_id res chain seq x y z
N MET A 1 2.86 -10.75 15.61
CA MET A 1 3.18 -9.34 15.33
C MET A 1 4.57 -8.95 15.84
N CYS A 2 4.89 -9.09 17.13
CA CYS A 2 6.09 -8.51 17.76
C CYS A 2 7.44 -8.68 17.01
N PRO A 3 7.81 -9.84 16.43
CA PRO A 3 9.07 -9.97 15.68
C PRO A 3 9.16 -9.01 14.48
N TYR A 4 8.03 -8.72 13.84
CA TYR A 4 7.95 -7.81 12.68
C TYR A 4 8.10 -6.33 13.05
N LEU A 5 8.12 -5.98 14.34
CA LEU A 5 8.37 -4.59 14.78
C LEU A 5 9.86 -4.20 14.77
N ASP A 6 10.76 -5.17 14.61
CA ASP A 6 12.20 -4.94 14.51
C ASP A 6 12.59 -4.11 13.27
N ASN A 7 13.82 -3.58 13.25
CA ASN A 7 14.36 -2.70 12.20
C ASN A 7 13.40 -1.54 11.83
N LEU A 8 12.74 -0.96 12.84
CA LEU A 8 11.74 0.11 12.73
C LEU A 8 10.46 -0.31 12.00
N SER A 9 10.10 -1.58 12.18
CA SER A 9 8.93 -2.28 11.62
C SER A 9 9.06 -2.74 10.16
N PHE A 10 10.31 -2.88 9.69
CA PHE A 10 10.65 -3.75 8.55
C PHE A 10 10.69 -5.24 8.96
N GLY A 11 10.82 -5.54 10.26
CA GLY A 11 10.99 -6.90 10.77
C GLY A 11 12.44 -7.38 10.78
N PRO A 12 12.69 -8.68 11.00
CA PRO A 12 14.03 -9.24 11.00
C PRO A 12 14.61 -9.27 9.58
N GLU A 13 15.94 -9.11 9.48
CA GLU A 13 16.69 -9.23 8.23
C GLU A 13 16.68 -10.68 7.72
N ILE A 14 16.65 -10.88 6.41
CA ILE A 14 16.66 -12.22 5.79
C ILE A 14 18.09 -12.74 5.70
N GLU A 15 18.50 -13.51 6.71
CA GLU A 15 19.82 -14.15 6.74
C GLU A 15 20.01 -15.19 5.61
N ASN A 16 21.24 -15.24 5.08
CA ASN A 16 21.75 -16.27 4.15
C ASN A 16 20.83 -16.64 2.95
N PRO A 17 20.52 -15.71 2.03
CA PRO A 17 19.47 -15.88 1.02
C PRO A 17 19.86 -16.75 -0.21
N GLU A 18 20.83 -17.67 -0.11
CA GLU A 18 21.26 -18.59 -1.19
C GLU A 18 21.43 -17.95 -2.60
N ASP A 19 22.07 -16.77 -2.67
CA ASP A 19 22.18 -15.90 -3.87
C ASP A 19 20.84 -15.43 -4.49
N VAL A 20 19.69 -15.79 -3.93
CA VAL A 20 18.34 -15.44 -4.41
C VAL A 20 18.04 -13.94 -4.24
N LEU A 21 18.50 -13.35 -3.13
CA LEU A 21 18.40 -11.91 -2.83
C LEU A 21 19.77 -11.22 -2.95
N MET A 22 19.78 -9.90 -3.05
CA MET A 22 21.01 -9.09 -3.12
C MET A 22 21.14 -8.17 -1.90
N ASN A 23 22.29 -8.23 -1.25
CA ASN A 23 22.72 -7.35 -0.15
C ASN A 23 21.85 -7.44 1.12
N ASN A 24 22.28 -6.75 2.17
CA ASN A 24 21.62 -6.60 3.47
C ASN A 24 20.46 -5.58 3.41
N SER A 25 19.56 -5.76 2.44
CA SER A 25 18.45 -4.83 2.13
C SER A 25 17.08 -5.48 2.24
N TRP A 26 17.00 -6.71 2.75
CA TRP A 26 15.82 -7.58 2.69
C TRP A 26 15.38 -8.03 4.08
N PHE A 27 14.07 -7.91 4.35
CA PHE A 27 13.48 -8.13 5.66
C PHE A 27 12.17 -8.91 5.53
N LEU A 28 11.77 -9.64 6.58
CA LEU A 28 10.45 -10.29 6.65
C LEU A 28 9.38 -9.26 7.00
N THR A 29 9.11 -8.34 6.07
CA THR A 29 8.20 -7.20 6.25
C THR A 29 6.75 -7.64 6.30
N ASN A 30 6.05 -7.35 7.41
CA ASN A 30 4.63 -7.65 7.50
C ASN A 30 3.78 -6.64 6.72
N GLN A 31 2.93 -7.15 5.83
CA GLN A 31 2.06 -6.36 4.96
C GLN A 31 1.17 -5.31 5.68
N PHE A 32 0.87 -5.48 6.96
CA PHE A 32 0.01 -4.57 7.74
C PHE A 32 0.77 -3.55 8.61
N LEU A 33 2.11 -3.53 8.61
CA LEU A 33 2.92 -2.63 9.46
C LEU A 33 3.24 -1.25 8.86
N LEU A 34 2.64 -0.90 7.73
CA LEU A 34 2.85 0.37 7.03
C LEU A 34 2.72 1.60 7.94
N GLU A 35 1.80 1.61 8.88
CA GLU A 35 1.56 2.75 9.80
C GLU A 35 2.80 3.08 10.65
N VAL A 36 3.48 2.04 11.11
CA VAL A 36 4.65 2.15 11.99
C VAL A 36 5.90 2.47 11.18
N ILE A 37 6.05 1.87 9.98
CA ILE A 37 7.08 2.22 8.99
C ILE A 37 6.96 3.72 8.63
N PHE A 38 5.75 4.15 8.24
CA PHE A 38 5.48 5.52 7.81
C PHE A 38 5.67 6.51 8.96
N HIS A 39 5.23 6.19 10.18
CA HIS A 39 5.50 7.03 11.35
C HIS A 39 7.01 7.11 11.67
N ASN A 40 7.77 6.02 11.52
CA ASN A 40 9.21 6.03 11.73
C ASN A 40 9.97 6.84 10.65
N ARG A 41 9.45 6.93 9.41
CA ARG A 41 9.89 7.90 8.40
C ARG A 41 9.49 9.33 8.78
N MET A 42 8.21 9.58 9.13
CA MET A 42 7.71 10.91 9.53
C MET A 42 8.52 11.55 10.66
N LYS A 43 8.92 10.77 11.69
CA LYS A 43 9.78 11.24 12.81
C LYS A 43 11.14 11.82 12.39
N ARG A 44 11.57 11.60 11.13
CA ARG A 44 12.84 12.09 10.57
C ARG A 44 12.63 13.00 9.36
N TYR A 45 11.39 13.40 9.08
CA TYR A 45 11.08 14.28 7.97
C TYR A 45 11.62 15.69 8.23
N GLU A 46 12.31 16.28 7.26
CA GLU A 46 13.08 17.52 7.47
C GLU A 46 12.22 18.75 7.80
N CYS A 47 10.97 18.77 7.32
CA CYS A 47 10.03 19.87 7.50
C CYS A 47 9.12 19.70 8.74
N LEU A 48 9.55 18.92 9.74
CA LEU A 48 8.87 18.88 11.04
C LEU A 48 9.05 20.22 11.80
N THR A 49 8.04 20.58 12.59
CA THR A 49 8.03 21.77 13.45
C THR A 49 7.39 21.43 14.80
N ASN A 50 7.93 22.02 15.87
CA ASN A 50 7.32 21.97 17.21
C ASN A 50 6.26 23.07 17.41
N ASP A 51 6.22 24.07 16.53
CA ASP A 51 5.16 25.08 16.46
C ASP A 51 4.12 24.64 15.41
N SER A 52 2.92 24.30 15.88
CA SER A 52 1.79 23.88 15.05
C SER A 52 1.14 25.03 14.27
N SER A 53 1.35 26.29 14.68
CA SER A 53 0.76 27.46 14.03
C SER A 53 1.33 27.69 12.62
N ILE A 54 2.61 27.38 12.42
CA ILE A 54 3.32 27.42 11.13
C ILE A 54 3.25 26.11 10.34
N ALA A 55 2.77 25.01 10.95
CA ALA A 55 2.70 23.69 10.29
C ALA A 55 1.79 23.73 9.05
N SER A 56 2.31 23.28 7.90
CA SER A 56 1.52 23.26 6.65
C SER A 56 0.62 22.03 6.50
N ALA A 57 0.86 20.97 7.26
CA ALA A 57 0.03 19.76 7.33
C ALA A 57 0.16 19.14 8.73
N VAL A 58 -0.82 18.34 9.14
CA VAL A 58 -0.83 17.63 10.43
C VAL A 58 -0.91 16.12 10.16
N PHE A 59 0.19 15.41 10.40
CA PHE A 59 0.17 13.94 10.42
C PHE A 59 -0.45 13.46 11.72
N VAL A 60 -1.42 12.55 11.63
CA VAL A 60 -2.08 11.93 12.79
C VAL A 60 -1.50 10.52 12.98
N PRO A 61 -0.62 10.29 13.98
CA PRO A 61 0.08 9.02 14.18
C PRO A 61 -0.79 7.97 14.90
N PHE A 62 -1.96 7.66 14.34
CA PHE A 62 -2.88 6.65 14.86
C PHE A 62 -2.79 5.35 14.07
N TYR A 63 -2.51 4.24 14.75
CA TYR A 63 -2.32 2.92 14.15
C TYR A 63 -3.65 2.15 14.02
N VAL A 64 -4.59 2.68 13.22
CA VAL A 64 -5.94 2.10 13.09
C VAL A 64 -5.92 0.68 12.49
N GLY A 65 -4.94 0.35 11.65
CA GLY A 65 -4.72 -0.98 11.10
C GLY A 65 -4.32 -1.98 12.18
N LEU A 66 -3.45 -1.60 13.11
CA LEU A 66 -3.11 -2.43 14.26
C LEU A 66 -4.28 -2.54 15.26
N ASP A 67 -4.96 -1.43 15.56
CA ASP A 67 -6.15 -1.38 16.41
C ASP A 67 -7.27 -2.30 15.90
N MET A 68 -7.65 -2.17 14.62
CA MET A 68 -8.58 -3.10 13.97
C MET A 68 -8.08 -4.55 13.99
N SER A 69 -6.78 -4.79 13.86
CA SER A 69 -6.25 -6.17 13.91
C SER A 69 -6.38 -6.83 15.29
N LEU A 70 -6.69 -6.08 16.36
CA LEU A 70 -7.07 -6.62 17.67
C LEU A 70 -8.57 -6.95 17.73
N TYR A 71 -9.43 -6.06 17.22
CA TYR A 71 -10.88 -6.10 17.45
C TYR A 71 -11.74 -6.65 16.29
N LEU A 72 -11.17 -6.87 15.11
CA LEU A 72 -11.89 -7.31 13.89
C LEU A 72 -12.64 -8.64 14.05
N TRP A 73 -12.13 -9.57 14.88
CA TRP A 73 -12.67 -10.92 15.02
C TRP A 73 -13.19 -11.16 16.45
N GLY A 74 -14.48 -11.48 16.57
CA GLY A 74 -15.08 -11.91 17.84
C GLY A 74 -15.50 -10.79 18.81
N PHE A 75 -15.15 -9.52 18.54
CA PHE A 75 -15.61 -8.37 19.32
C PHE A 75 -16.80 -7.68 18.66
N ASN A 76 -17.61 -7.01 19.50
CA ASN A 76 -18.74 -6.20 19.06
C ASN A 76 -18.30 -4.89 18.37
N ILE A 77 -19.21 -4.23 17.66
CA ILE A 77 -18.93 -2.98 16.93
C ILE A 77 -18.61 -1.78 17.84
N THR A 78 -18.98 -1.82 19.12
CA THR A 78 -18.67 -0.75 20.08
C THR A 78 -17.18 -0.74 20.41
N GLU A 79 -16.58 -1.92 20.65
CA GLU A 79 -15.13 -2.06 20.81
C GLU A 79 -14.40 -1.64 19.53
N ARG A 80 -14.82 -2.14 18.36
CA ARG A 80 -14.19 -1.85 17.05
C ARG A 80 -14.18 -0.36 16.67
N ASP A 81 -15.19 0.41 17.09
CA ASP A 81 -15.27 1.84 16.81
C ASP A 81 -14.68 2.72 17.92
N SER A 82 -14.43 2.17 19.12
CA SER A 82 -14.11 2.93 20.34
C SER A 82 -12.94 3.91 20.19
N ALA A 83 -11.78 3.42 19.76
CA ALA A 83 -10.57 4.22 19.56
C ALA A 83 -10.73 5.23 18.41
N SER A 84 -11.47 4.85 17.35
CA SER A 84 -11.77 5.73 16.21
C SER A 84 -12.67 6.91 16.61
N LEU A 85 -13.70 6.66 17.43
CA LEU A 85 -14.59 7.69 17.98
C LEU A 85 -13.84 8.61 18.97
N ALA A 86 -12.97 8.04 19.82
CA ALA A 86 -12.13 8.81 20.74
C ALA A 86 -11.16 9.73 19.99
N LEU A 87 -10.53 9.25 18.91
CA LEU A 87 -9.63 10.04 18.07
C LEU A 87 -10.33 11.24 17.45
N VAL A 88 -11.45 11.04 16.73
CA VAL A 88 -12.10 12.14 15.98
C VAL A 88 -12.60 13.24 16.90
N LYS A 89 -13.11 12.87 18.08
CA LYS A 89 -13.48 13.84 19.13
C LYS A 89 -12.25 14.59 19.63
N TRP A 90 -11.17 13.88 19.98
CA TRP A 90 -9.95 14.52 20.45
C TRP A 90 -9.34 15.45 19.38
N LEU A 91 -9.43 15.12 18.09
CA LEU A 91 -8.97 15.98 16.99
C LEU A 91 -9.83 17.23 16.82
N SER A 92 -11.16 17.12 16.76
CA SER A 92 -12.03 18.27 16.48
C SER A 92 -12.04 19.34 17.59
N GLU A 93 -11.68 18.94 18.81
CA GLU A 93 -11.46 19.85 19.94
C GLU A 93 -10.21 20.76 19.78
N LYS A 94 -9.25 20.41 18.91
CA LYS A 94 -7.94 21.09 18.80
C LYS A 94 -7.99 22.45 18.09
N PRO A 95 -7.11 23.41 18.44
CA PRO A 95 -6.96 24.65 17.69
C PRO A 95 -6.40 24.41 16.27
N GLU A 96 -5.55 23.41 16.07
CA GLU A 96 -5.02 23.01 14.76
C GLU A 96 -6.14 22.64 13.79
N TRP A 97 -7.10 21.82 14.25
CA TRP A 97 -8.23 21.37 13.45
C TRP A 97 -9.03 22.54 12.86
N LYS A 98 -9.23 23.60 13.65
CA LYS A 98 -10.03 24.78 13.28
C LYS A 98 -9.38 25.64 12.19
N ARG A 99 -8.11 25.41 11.82
CA ARG A 99 -7.39 26.15 10.76
C ARG A 99 -7.94 25.84 9.36
N MET A 100 -8.22 24.57 9.06
CA MET A 100 -8.76 24.11 7.76
C MET A 100 -9.90 23.08 7.91
N TRP A 101 -10.47 22.94 9.12
CA TRP A 101 -11.50 21.97 9.51
C TRP A 101 -11.09 20.52 9.27
N GLY A 102 -9.82 20.19 9.56
CA GLY A 102 -9.24 18.86 9.32
C GLY A 102 -8.68 18.64 7.92
N ARG A 103 -8.91 19.54 6.95
CA ARG A 103 -8.44 19.35 5.55
C ARG A 103 -6.92 19.43 5.35
N ASP A 104 -6.19 19.94 6.34
CA ASP A 104 -4.73 19.87 6.44
C ASP A 104 -4.23 18.65 7.25
N HIS A 105 -5.13 17.82 7.77
CA HIS A 105 -4.80 16.62 8.53
C HIS A 105 -4.83 15.37 7.64
N PHE A 106 -3.92 14.43 7.90
CA PHE A 106 -3.86 13.15 7.20
C PHE A 106 -3.42 12.00 8.12
N LEU A 107 -3.89 10.79 7.83
CA LEU A 107 -3.43 9.55 8.48
C LEU A 107 -3.15 8.46 7.46
N VAL A 108 -2.32 7.50 7.86
CA VAL A 108 -1.97 6.31 7.06
C VAL A 108 -2.51 5.09 7.78
N ALA A 109 -3.39 4.34 7.11
CA ALA A 109 -3.95 3.11 7.62
C ALA A 109 -3.22 1.87 7.07
N GLY A 110 -2.85 0.95 7.95
CA GLY A 110 -2.08 -0.26 7.65
C GLY A 110 -2.90 -1.40 7.05
N ARG A 111 -4.15 -1.13 6.68
CA ARG A 111 -5.11 -2.09 6.13
C ARG A 111 -5.92 -1.44 5.00
N ILE A 112 -6.65 -2.26 4.26
CA ILE A 112 -7.47 -1.82 3.13
C ILE A 112 -8.57 -0.84 3.58
N ALA A 113 -8.96 0.13 2.74
CA ALA A 113 -9.97 1.12 3.10
C ALA A 113 -11.33 0.51 3.50
N TRP A 114 -11.65 -0.69 2.99
CA TRP A 114 -12.88 -1.43 3.31
C TRP A 114 -13.00 -1.81 4.81
N ASP A 115 -11.89 -2.09 5.49
CA ASP A 115 -11.86 -2.47 6.91
C ASP A 115 -12.31 -1.32 7.84
N PHE A 116 -12.45 -0.11 7.28
CA PHE A 116 -12.83 1.13 7.97
C PHE A 116 -14.11 1.76 7.39
N ARG A 117 -14.87 1.01 6.57
CA ARG A 117 -16.09 1.44 5.87
C ARG A 117 -17.27 0.51 6.14
N ARG A 118 -17.47 0.13 7.41
CA ARG A 118 -18.68 -0.57 7.89
C ARG A 118 -19.93 0.30 7.63
N GLN A 119 -20.92 -0.24 6.91
CA GLN A 119 -22.07 0.52 6.41
C GLN A 119 -23.25 0.58 7.40
N SER A 120 -23.53 -0.50 8.12
CA SER A 120 -24.67 -0.61 9.05
C SER A 120 -24.25 -1.01 10.46
N ASP A 121 -25.12 -0.79 11.46
CA ASP A 121 -24.91 -1.21 12.86
C ASP A 121 -25.37 -2.63 13.18
N ASN A 122 -25.25 -3.51 12.20
CA ASN A 122 -25.27 -4.96 12.42
C ASN A 122 -23.90 -5.41 12.97
N GLU A 123 -23.92 -6.13 14.10
CA GLU A 123 -22.72 -6.72 14.73
C GLU A 123 -21.94 -7.67 13.80
N SER A 124 -22.65 -8.26 12.83
CA SER A 124 -22.12 -9.20 11.84
C SER A 124 -21.43 -8.51 10.66
N ASP A 125 -21.57 -7.19 10.50
CA ASP A 125 -20.92 -6.45 9.41
C ASP A 125 -19.41 -6.33 9.65
N TRP A 126 -18.65 -6.31 8.56
CA TRP A 126 -17.18 -6.24 8.58
C TRP A 126 -16.67 -4.83 8.89
N GLY A 127 -15.54 -4.76 9.62
CA GLY A 127 -14.78 -3.52 9.82
C GLY A 127 -15.28 -2.60 10.94
N SER A 128 -14.77 -1.36 10.94
CA SER A 128 -15.18 -0.23 11.77
C SER A 128 -15.75 0.92 10.92
N LYS A 129 -16.26 1.97 11.58
CA LYS A 129 -16.86 3.16 10.93
C LYS A 129 -15.90 4.30 10.61
N LEU A 130 -14.60 4.21 10.92
CA LEU A 130 -13.69 5.38 10.91
C LEU A 130 -13.83 6.28 9.66
N ARG A 131 -13.83 5.73 8.44
CA ARG A 131 -13.88 6.55 7.21
C ARG A 131 -15.27 7.15 6.90
N PHE A 132 -16.29 6.85 7.69
CA PHE A 132 -17.61 7.48 7.63
C PHE A 132 -17.88 8.53 8.71
N LEU A 133 -17.00 8.64 9.73
CA LEU A 133 -17.11 9.68 10.76
C LEU A 133 -16.99 11.09 10.13
N PRO A 134 -17.78 12.10 10.57
CA PRO A 134 -17.82 13.43 9.94
C PRO A 134 -16.45 14.15 9.88
N GLU A 135 -15.61 13.93 10.89
CA GLU A 135 -14.27 14.49 10.97
C GLU A 135 -13.33 13.81 9.97
N SER A 136 -13.34 12.47 9.91
CA SER A 136 -12.53 11.69 8.96
C SER A 136 -12.89 11.98 7.50
N LYS A 137 -14.14 12.38 7.22
CA LYS A 137 -14.56 12.90 5.91
C LYS A 137 -13.91 14.24 5.52
N ASN A 138 -13.26 14.94 6.46
CA ASN A 138 -12.43 16.11 6.17
C ASN A 138 -10.93 15.79 6.20
N MET A 139 -10.50 14.57 6.52
CA MET A 139 -9.08 14.17 6.56
C MET A 139 -8.67 13.42 5.28
N SER A 140 -7.41 13.54 4.87
CA SER A 140 -6.85 12.70 3.80
C SER A 140 -6.43 11.33 4.38
N MET A 141 -7.02 10.25 3.86
CA MET A 141 -7.01 8.91 4.48
C MET A 141 -6.24 7.93 3.61
N LEU A 142 -4.93 7.81 3.80
CA LEU A 142 -4.08 6.92 3.01
C LEU A 142 -4.25 5.46 3.47
N SER A 143 -4.09 4.50 2.56
CA SER A 143 -4.12 3.06 2.88
C SER A 143 -3.45 2.22 1.79
N ILE A 144 -3.14 0.96 2.09
CA ILE A 144 -2.60 -0.02 1.13
C ILE A 144 -3.54 -0.30 -0.07
N GLU A 145 -4.86 -0.14 0.16
CA GLU A 145 -5.89 -0.09 -0.88
C GLU A 145 -6.88 1.03 -0.54
N SER A 146 -7.35 1.76 -1.54
CA SER A 146 -8.31 2.87 -1.41
C SER A 146 -9.67 2.54 -2.03
N SER A 147 -10.72 3.22 -1.60
CA SER A 147 -12.06 3.12 -2.20
C SER A 147 -12.33 4.25 -3.22
N SER A 148 -13.52 4.25 -3.84
CA SER A 148 -14.04 5.31 -4.73
C SER A 148 -14.15 6.69 -4.07
N TRP A 149 -14.06 6.81 -2.75
CA TRP A 149 -14.20 8.10 -2.05
C TRP A 149 -12.97 9.00 -2.28
N ASN A 150 -13.19 10.28 -2.57
CA ASN A 150 -12.15 11.22 -3.00
C ASN A 150 -11.08 11.57 -1.95
N ASN A 151 -11.27 11.21 -0.68
CA ASN A 151 -10.28 11.37 0.38
C ASN A 151 -9.49 10.08 0.71
N ASP A 152 -9.84 8.95 0.10
CA ASP A 152 -9.08 7.70 0.22
C ASP A 152 -7.94 7.67 -0.82
N TYR A 153 -6.70 7.45 -0.38
CA TYR A 153 -5.52 7.40 -1.25
C TYR A 153 -4.78 6.07 -1.13
N ALA A 154 -4.64 5.34 -2.24
CA ALA A 154 -3.77 4.17 -2.28
C ALA A 154 -2.31 4.61 -2.20
N ILE A 155 -1.56 3.99 -1.30
CA ILE A 155 -0.10 3.98 -1.30
C ILE A 155 0.39 2.53 -1.26
N PRO A 156 1.60 2.21 -1.76
CA PRO A 156 2.05 0.84 -1.90
C PRO A 156 2.00 0.03 -0.59
N TYR A 157 1.64 -1.25 -0.70
CA TYR A 157 1.89 -2.24 0.36
C TYR A 157 3.38 -2.22 0.75
N PRO A 158 3.74 -2.40 2.03
CA PRO A 158 5.14 -2.45 2.44
C PRO A 158 5.78 -3.76 1.95
N THR A 159 6.79 -3.63 1.09
CA THR A 159 7.53 -4.73 0.45
C THR A 159 8.64 -5.28 1.35
N CYS A 160 9.10 -6.51 1.11
CA CYS A 160 10.26 -7.09 1.80
C CYS A 160 11.63 -6.43 1.46
N PHE A 161 11.69 -5.50 0.50
CA PHE A 161 12.92 -4.82 0.07
C PHE A 161 12.93 -3.37 0.60
N HIS A 162 13.91 -3.05 1.44
CA HIS A 162 14.08 -1.76 2.10
C HIS A 162 15.52 -1.24 1.89
N PRO A 163 15.83 -0.72 0.68
CA PRO A 163 17.18 -0.33 0.31
C PRO A 163 17.69 0.85 1.14
N SER A 164 18.98 0.81 1.47
CA SER A 164 19.74 1.85 2.16
C SER A 164 20.45 2.82 1.21
N LYS A 165 20.54 2.52 -0.09
CA LYS A 165 21.19 3.36 -1.11
C LYS A 165 20.56 3.20 -2.49
N ASP A 166 20.60 4.27 -3.29
CA ASP A 166 20.21 4.29 -4.70
C ASP A 166 20.93 3.18 -5.51
N SER A 167 22.18 2.88 -5.16
CA SER A 167 22.95 1.77 -5.76
C SER A 167 22.29 0.40 -5.60
N GLU A 168 21.53 0.17 -4.52
CA GLU A 168 20.85 -1.11 -4.25
C GLU A 168 19.57 -1.21 -5.09
N ILE A 169 18.85 -0.09 -5.31
CA ILE A 169 17.80 0.00 -6.34
C ILE A 169 18.38 -0.33 -7.72
N PHE A 170 19.47 0.32 -8.13
CA PHE A 170 20.03 0.14 -9.48
C PHE A 170 20.55 -1.29 -9.71
N GLN A 171 21.18 -1.90 -8.70
CA GLN A 171 21.58 -3.32 -8.73
C GLN A 171 20.38 -4.25 -8.85
N TRP A 172 19.31 -4.02 -8.09
CA TRP A 172 18.09 -4.83 -8.20
C TRP A 172 17.38 -4.66 -9.56
N GLN A 173 17.30 -3.43 -10.08
CA GLN A 173 16.77 -3.15 -11.41
C GLN A 173 17.59 -3.85 -12.51
N ASP A 174 18.93 -3.79 -12.46
CA ASP A 174 19.82 -4.50 -13.38
C ASP A 174 19.66 -6.03 -13.27
N ARG A 175 19.60 -6.58 -12.04
CA ARG A 175 19.29 -8.00 -11.83
C ARG A 175 17.94 -8.37 -12.46
N MET A 176 16.90 -7.54 -12.32
CA MET A 176 15.58 -7.76 -12.93
C MET A 176 15.60 -7.69 -14.46
N ARG A 177 16.35 -6.76 -15.06
CA ARG A 177 16.56 -6.69 -16.53
C ARG A 177 17.25 -7.94 -17.07
N ARG A 178 18.20 -8.51 -16.31
CA ARG A 178 18.96 -9.71 -16.69
C ARG A 178 18.24 -11.05 -16.42
N GLN A 179 17.10 -11.06 -15.72
CA GLN A 179 16.38 -12.31 -15.44
C GLN A 179 15.74 -12.90 -16.70
N LYS A 180 16.19 -14.10 -17.08
CA LYS A 180 15.53 -14.92 -18.10
C LYS A 180 14.22 -15.48 -17.54
N ARG A 181 13.13 -14.72 -17.64
CA ARG A 181 11.78 -15.17 -17.28
C ARG A 181 11.37 -16.30 -18.23
N ARG A 182 11.21 -17.51 -17.68
CA ARG A 182 10.92 -18.74 -18.44
C ARG A 182 9.40 -18.93 -18.59
N TYR A 183 8.64 -18.71 -17.53
CA TYR A 183 7.19 -18.75 -17.57
C TYR A 183 6.62 -17.54 -18.32
N LEU A 184 5.45 -17.75 -18.93
CA LEU A 184 4.66 -16.74 -19.63
C LEU A 184 4.04 -15.76 -18.62
N PHE A 185 3.50 -16.30 -17.52
CA PHE A 185 2.99 -15.57 -16.37
C PHE A 185 3.23 -16.38 -15.08
N SER A 186 2.98 -15.76 -13.94
CA SER A 186 3.02 -16.43 -12.64
C SER A 186 1.87 -15.92 -11.78
N PHE A 187 1.33 -16.77 -10.93
CA PHE A 187 0.30 -16.39 -9.97
C PHE A 187 0.73 -16.79 -8.56
N ALA A 188 0.74 -15.82 -7.65
CA ALA A 188 1.01 -16.02 -6.24
C ALA A 188 -0.29 -15.91 -5.46
N GLY A 189 -0.65 -16.94 -4.70
CA GLY A 189 -1.83 -16.94 -3.84
C GLY A 189 -2.52 -18.29 -3.72
N ALA A 190 -3.45 -18.37 -2.77
CA ALA A 190 -4.28 -19.53 -2.49
C ALA A 190 -5.72 -19.35 -3.00
N PRO A 191 -6.44 -20.44 -3.34
CA PRO A 191 -7.88 -20.38 -3.63
C PRO A 191 -8.67 -19.94 -2.40
N ARG A 192 -9.91 -19.48 -2.61
CA ARG A 192 -10.90 -19.25 -1.56
C ARG A 192 -11.99 -20.32 -1.68
N PRO A 193 -12.00 -21.39 -0.84
CA PRO A 193 -12.93 -22.51 -0.96
C PRO A 193 -14.41 -22.10 -1.02
N GLU A 194 -14.76 -21.05 -0.29
CA GLU A 194 -16.09 -20.45 -0.19
C GLU A 194 -16.50 -19.59 -1.41
N TYR A 195 -15.57 -19.29 -2.33
CA TYR A 195 -15.82 -18.47 -3.53
C TYR A 195 -15.34 -19.14 -4.84
N GLN A 196 -15.96 -20.27 -5.18
CA GLN A 196 -15.65 -21.11 -6.37
C GLN A 196 -15.69 -20.38 -7.74
N ASN A 197 -16.42 -19.26 -7.82
CA ASN A 197 -16.50 -18.41 -9.03
C ASN A 197 -15.72 -17.09 -8.92
N SER A 198 -14.84 -16.95 -7.93
CA SER A 198 -13.92 -15.81 -7.85
C SER A 198 -12.96 -15.78 -9.04
N ILE A 199 -12.61 -14.57 -9.50
CA ILE A 199 -11.58 -14.34 -10.53
C ILE A 199 -10.26 -15.01 -10.10
N ARG A 200 -9.92 -14.95 -8.80
CA ARG A 200 -8.78 -15.67 -8.21
C ARG A 200 -8.81 -17.17 -8.49
N GLY A 201 -9.94 -17.83 -8.24
CA GLY A 201 -10.13 -19.24 -8.55
C GLY A 201 -9.90 -19.51 -10.04
N LYS A 202 -10.52 -18.74 -10.93
CA LYS A 202 -10.37 -18.92 -12.39
C LYS A 202 -8.95 -18.71 -12.89
N ILE A 203 -8.17 -17.80 -12.29
CA ILE A 203 -6.74 -17.61 -12.63
C ILE A 203 -5.92 -18.82 -12.16
N ILE A 204 -6.20 -19.39 -10.98
CA ILE A 204 -5.55 -20.61 -10.48
C ILE A 204 -5.90 -21.80 -11.38
N ASP A 205 -7.18 -21.99 -11.72
CA ASP A 205 -7.67 -23.03 -12.64
C ASP A 205 -6.93 -22.96 -14.00
N GLN A 206 -6.85 -21.75 -14.58
CA GLN A 206 -6.13 -21.50 -15.84
C GLN A 206 -4.62 -21.73 -15.71
N CYS A 207 -4.01 -21.31 -14.60
CA CYS A 207 -2.58 -21.50 -14.34
C CYS A 207 -2.21 -23.00 -14.27
N LEU A 208 -3.02 -23.80 -13.57
CA LEU A 208 -2.86 -25.26 -13.48
C LEU A 208 -3.12 -25.96 -14.82
N ALA A 209 -4.16 -25.55 -15.56
CA ALA A 209 -4.45 -26.08 -16.90
C ALA A 209 -3.36 -25.72 -17.93
N SER A 210 -2.63 -24.62 -17.71
CA SER A 210 -1.58 -24.10 -18.59
C SER A 210 -0.26 -24.89 -18.55
N LYS A 211 -0.22 -26.11 -18.00
CA LYS A 211 0.96 -27.00 -17.99
C LYS A 211 2.24 -26.31 -17.51
N ASN A 212 3.08 -25.90 -18.47
CA ASN A 212 4.43 -25.36 -18.30
C ASN A 212 4.50 -23.83 -18.50
N GLN A 213 3.36 -23.18 -18.72
CA GLN A 213 3.30 -21.79 -19.19
C GLN A 213 3.13 -20.82 -18.02
N CYS A 214 2.43 -21.26 -16.98
CA CYS A 214 2.26 -20.54 -15.72
C CYS A 214 3.11 -21.18 -14.62
N LYS A 215 3.59 -20.36 -13.68
CA LYS A 215 4.03 -20.83 -12.36
C LYS A 215 2.97 -20.46 -11.33
N LEU A 216 2.29 -21.46 -10.77
CA LEU A 216 1.57 -21.28 -9.51
C LEU A 216 2.59 -21.30 -8.37
N LEU A 217 2.54 -20.26 -7.55
CA LEU A 217 3.18 -20.18 -6.24
C LEU A 217 2.03 -20.29 -5.21
N ASP A 218 1.87 -21.49 -4.65
CA ASP A 218 0.71 -21.82 -3.81
C ASP A 218 0.94 -21.33 -2.38
N CYS A 219 0.40 -20.15 -2.08
CA CYS A 219 0.48 -19.51 -0.76
C CYS A 219 -0.58 -20.03 0.21
N ASN A 220 -1.08 -21.26 0.04
CA ASN A 220 -1.98 -21.90 0.97
C ASN A 220 -1.23 -22.39 2.22
N TYR A 221 -1.92 -22.48 3.36
CA TYR A 221 -1.25 -22.71 4.64
C TYR A 221 -0.63 -24.11 4.71
N GLY A 222 0.71 -24.15 4.75
CA GLY A 222 1.50 -25.40 4.72
C GLY A 222 1.95 -25.86 3.33
N ALA A 223 1.69 -25.09 2.26
CA ALA A 223 2.24 -25.31 0.92
C ALA A 223 3.57 -24.54 0.76
N THR A 224 3.56 -23.33 0.19
CA THR A 224 4.74 -22.44 0.14
C THR A 224 4.58 -21.29 1.13
N ASN A 225 5.63 -21.00 1.91
CA ASN A 225 5.65 -19.83 2.79
C ASN A 225 5.96 -18.54 2.00
N CYS A 226 4.91 -17.93 1.44
CA CYS A 226 5.00 -16.67 0.69
C CYS A 226 5.19 -15.41 1.56
N ASP A 227 5.30 -15.54 2.89
CA ASP A 227 5.76 -14.42 3.75
C ASP A 227 7.31 -14.27 3.71
N ASN A 228 8.02 -15.11 2.94
CA ASN A 228 9.47 -15.01 2.72
C ASN A 228 9.82 -15.05 1.21
N PRO A 229 10.36 -13.94 0.63
CA PRO A 229 10.63 -13.82 -0.80
C PRO A 229 11.72 -14.75 -1.36
N VAL A 230 12.51 -15.42 -0.51
CA VAL A 230 13.47 -16.45 -0.96
C VAL A 230 12.71 -17.65 -1.57
N ASN A 231 11.63 -18.08 -0.91
CA ASN A 231 10.80 -19.20 -1.37
C ASN A 231 10.14 -18.85 -2.71
N ASP A 232 9.56 -17.66 -2.79
CA ASP A 232 8.90 -17.13 -3.98
C ASP A 232 9.82 -17.18 -5.20
N LEU A 233 11.06 -16.70 -5.05
CA LEU A 233 11.99 -16.48 -6.15
C LEU A 233 12.81 -17.73 -6.57
N GLY A 234 12.92 -18.74 -5.71
CA GLY A 234 13.73 -19.94 -5.98
C GLY A 234 13.22 -20.83 -7.12
N GLU A 235 11.89 -20.93 -7.29
CA GLU A 235 11.25 -21.96 -8.12
C GLU A 235 11.09 -21.63 -9.63
N TRP A 236 11.79 -20.62 -10.16
CA TRP A 236 11.45 -19.98 -11.45
C TRP A 236 12.02 -20.69 -12.70
N LYS A 237 11.64 -21.96 -12.99
CA LYS A 237 12.21 -22.74 -14.12
C LYS A 237 11.21 -23.62 -14.91
N ILE A 238 10.52 -23.12 -15.96
CA ILE A 238 9.86 -23.87 -17.12
C ILE A 238 9.10 -22.88 -18.09
N ASN A 239 8.62 -23.27 -19.30
CA ASN A 239 8.17 -22.42 -20.47
C ASN A 239 6.99 -23.04 -21.30
N LEU A 240 6.11 -22.44 -22.16
CA LEU A 240 5.60 -21.09 -22.63
C LEU A 240 4.35 -21.35 -23.58
N ASN A 241 3.38 -20.42 -23.83
CA ASN A 241 2.26 -20.59 -24.83
C ASN A 241 1.42 -19.31 -25.24
N GLU A 242 0.39 -19.51 -26.08
CA GLU A 242 -0.23 -18.65 -27.11
C GLU A 242 -0.86 -17.28 -26.77
N THR A 243 -1.53 -17.05 -25.64
CA THR A 243 -2.28 -15.77 -25.48
C THR A 243 -1.35 -14.56 -25.35
N LEU A 244 -0.41 -14.62 -24.40
CA LEU A 244 0.59 -13.55 -24.21
C LEU A 244 1.71 -13.63 -25.26
N LEU A 245 1.87 -14.75 -25.98
CA LEU A 245 2.70 -14.83 -27.20
C LEU A 245 2.18 -13.95 -28.36
N ARG A 246 0.95 -13.42 -28.29
CA ARG A 246 0.45 -12.40 -29.24
C ARG A 246 0.99 -11.00 -28.94
N ILE A 247 1.64 -10.79 -27.79
CA ILE A 247 2.33 -9.54 -27.48
C ILE A 247 3.76 -9.63 -28.05
N PRO A 248 4.18 -8.72 -28.95
CA PRO A 248 5.54 -8.71 -29.48
C PRO A 248 6.61 -8.60 -28.37
N GLU A 249 7.75 -9.27 -28.52
CA GLU A 249 8.81 -9.32 -27.48
C GLU A 249 9.42 -7.94 -27.17
N ASP A 250 9.41 -7.00 -28.11
CA ASP A 250 9.75 -5.59 -27.89
C ASP A 250 8.71 -4.90 -26.98
N ARG A 251 7.41 -5.13 -27.21
CA ARG A 251 6.32 -4.63 -26.35
C ARG A 251 6.33 -5.30 -24.97
N ILE A 252 6.64 -6.59 -24.88
CA ILE A 252 6.89 -7.29 -23.61
C ILE A 252 8.09 -6.65 -22.88
N SER A 253 9.18 -6.35 -23.60
CA SER A 253 10.38 -5.72 -23.03
C SER A 253 10.13 -4.30 -22.54
N ALA A 254 9.35 -3.50 -23.29
CA ALA A 254 8.91 -2.18 -22.86
C ALA A 254 8.05 -2.23 -21.59
N LEU A 255 7.05 -3.12 -21.55
CA LEU A 255 6.21 -3.32 -20.36
C LEU A 255 7.02 -3.78 -19.13
N ARG A 256 8.01 -4.66 -19.32
CA ARG A 256 8.96 -5.07 -18.26
C ARG A 256 9.77 -3.89 -17.75
N GLU A 257 10.28 -3.05 -18.64
CA GLU A 257 11.09 -1.87 -18.28
C GLU A 257 10.28 -0.82 -17.50
N GLU A 258 9.01 -0.57 -17.84
CA GLU A 258 8.14 0.31 -17.04
C GLU A 258 7.91 -0.23 -15.62
N VAL A 259 7.67 -1.55 -15.46
CA VAL A 259 7.57 -2.16 -14.13
C VAL A 259 8.89 -2.04 -13.35
N ILE A 260 10.04 -2.17 -14.02
CA ILE A 260 11.37 -2.01 -13.41
C ILE A 260 11.63 -0.56 -12.98
N LYS A 261 11.19 0.43 -13.76
CA LYS A 261 11.24 1.86 -13.40
C LYS A 261 10.37 2.21 -12.19
N LEU A 262 9.26 1.49 -11.97
CA LEU A 262 8.39 1.71 -10.81
C LEU A 262 9.01 1.25 -9.48
N ILE A 263 10.00 0.35 -9.48
CA ILE A 263 10.62 -0.24 -8.27
C ILE A 263 10.90 0.78 -7.14
N PRO A 264 11.68 1.87 -7.33
CA PRO A 264 11.92 2.85 -6.26
C PRO A 264 10.63 3.50 -5.71
N ARG A 265 9.63 3.68 -6.59
CA ARG A 265 8.35 4.34 -6.28
C ARG A 265 7.32 3.42 -5.61
N VAL A 266 7.65 2.13 -5.41
CA VAL A 266 6.78 1.13 -4.76
C VAL A 266 7.44 0.43 -3.56
N VAL A 267 8.67 0.83 -3.19
CA VAL A 267 9.33 0.42 -1.95
C VAL A 267 9.38 1.57 -0.94
N TYR A 268 9.68 1.25 0.32
CA TYR A 268 9.96 2.23 1.37
C TYR A 268 11.44 2.13 1.74
N ALA A 269 12.22 3.19 1.53
CA ALA A 269 13.67 3.15 1.71
C ALA A 269 14.06 3.19 3.20
N GLY A 270 15.25 2.66 3.49
CA GLY A 270 15.78 2.47 4.82
C GLY A 270 15.82 3.76 5.65
N SER A 271 15.54 3.66 6.94
CA SER A 271 15.45 4.85 7.82
C SER A 271 16.76 5.64 7.98
N ARG A 272 17.90 5.03 7.61
CA ARG A 272 19.25 5.64 7.63
C ARG A 272 19.60 6.33 6.31
N SER A 273 18.71 6.29 5.33
CA SER A 273 18.95 6.75 3.97
C SER A 273 17.82 7.63 3.47
N ARG A 274 18.08 8.94 3.45
CA ARG A 274 17.50 9.77 2.40
C ARG A 274 18.18 9.34 1.10
N SER A 275 17.41 8.92 0.10
CA SER A 275 17.96 8.76 -1.25
C SER A 275 18.44 10.11 -1.76
N GLU A 276 19.60 10.16 -2.40
CA GLU A 276 20.13 11.41 -2.94
C GLU A 276 19.43 11.81 -4.25
N THR A 277 18.80 10.85 -4.96
CA THR A 277 18.22 11.11 -6.29
C THR A 277 16.83 10.51 -6.56
N LEU A 278 16.32 9.58 -5.75
CA LEU A 278 15.08 8.83 -6.01
C LEU A 278 14.01 9.08 -4.94
N GLU A 279 12.81 9.51 -5.33
CA GLU A 279 11.66 9.61 -4.40
C GLU A 279 11.05 8.23 -4.14
N ASP A 280 10.97 7.81 -2.87
CA ASP A 280 10.36 6.53 -2.48
C ASP A 280 8.83 6.63 -2.27
N SER A 281 8.19 5.51 -1.89
CA SER A 281 6.74 5.47 -1.64
C SER A 281 6.26 6.42 -0.53
N PHE A 282 7.07 6.66 0.50
CA PHE A 282 6.78 7.62 1.57
C PHE A 282 6.98 9.05 1.07
N ASP A 283 8.08 9.32 0.36
CA ASP A 283 8.41 10.66 -0.14
C ASP A 283 7.33 11.14 -1.13
N LEU A 284 6.90 10.27 -2.05
CA LEU A 284 5.80 10.51 -2.99
C LEU A 284 4.44 10.70 -2.27
N ALA A 285 4.16 9.92 -1.23
CA ALA A 285 2.93 10.03 -0.46
C ALA A 285 2.84 11.37 0.29
N VAL A 286 3.89 11.77 0.99
CA VAL A 286 3.95 13.07 1.70
C VAL A 286 3.87 14.22 0.71
N LYS A 287 4.57 14.14 -0.43
CA LYS A 287 4.52 15.12 -1.51
C LYS A 287 3.11 15.32 -2.07
N GLY A 288 2.42 14.23 -2.45
CA GLY A 288 1.04 14.30 -2.96
C GLY A 288 0.04 14.87 -1.94
N ILE A 289 0.23 14.59 -0.65
CA ILE A 289 -0.56 15.18 0.44
C ILE A 289 -0.29 16.67 0.59
N LEU A 290 0.97 17.11 0.56
CA LEU A 290 1.33 18.54 0.62
C LEU A 290 0.81 19.30 -0.61
N GLU A 291 0.83 18.70 -1.80
CA GLU A 291 0.25 19.25 -3.02
C GLU A 291 -1.28 19.37 -2.93
N ARG A 292 -1.98 18.34 -2.41
CA ARG A 292 -3.43 18.42 -2.13
C ARG A 292 -3.76 19.53 -1.14
N ILE A 293 -3.05 19.60 -0.01
CA ILE A 293 -3.31 20.61 1.04
C ILE A 293 -3.01 22.03 0.51
N LYS A 294 -1.96 22.20 -0.31
CA LYS A 294 -1.67 23.45 -1.02
C LYS A 294 -2.80 23.86 -1.96
N SER A 295 -3.38 22.92 -2.72
CA SER A 295 -4.53 23.16 -3.59
C SER A 295 -5.77 23.59 -2.80
N VAL A 296 -6.14 22.83 -1.75
CA VAL A 296 -7.26 23.16 -0.85
C VAL A 296 -7.08 24.54 -0.19
N ARG A 297 -5.86 24.87 0.25
CA ARG A 297 -5.53 26.19 0.80
C ARG A 297 -5.62 27.32 -0.23
N GLY A 298 -5.39 27.03 -1.51
CA GLY A 298 -5.68 27.93 -2.63
C GLY A 298 -7.17 28.20 -2.76
N MET A 299 -7.99 27.15 -2.84
CA MET A 299 -9.45 27.27 -2.94
C MET A 299 -10.06 28.09 -1.80
N ILE A 300 -9.64 27.86 -0.56
CA ILE A 300 -10.09 28.62 0.62
C ILE A 300 -9.71 30.11 0.51
N ARG A 301 -8.51 30.44 0.02
CA ARG A 301 -8.07 31.84 -0.19
C ARG A 301 -8.83 32.54 -1.31
N GLU A 302 -9.29 31.79 -2.31
CA GLU A 302 -10.13 32.27 -3.42
C GLU A 302 -11.62 32.34 -3.07
N GLY A 303 -12.02 31.99 -1.83
CA GLY A 303 -13.42 31.97 -1.40
C GLY A 303 -14.25 30.84 -2.02
N LYS A 304 -13.60 29.84 -2.64
CA LYS A 304 -14.26 28.67 -3.23
C LYS A 304 -14.59 27.63 -2.14
N ASP A 305 -15.66 26.87 -2.39
CA ASP A 305 -15.98 25.74 -1.52
C ASP A 305 -14.87 24.69 -1.57
N SER A 306 -14.38 24.30 -0.39
CA SER A 306 -13.32 23.32 -0.19
C SER A 306 -13.83 21.96 0.32
N SER A 307 -15.15 21.79 0.43
CA SER A 307 -15.78 20.48 0.67
C SER A 307 -15.88 19.64 -0.61
N ILE A 308 -16.07 20.29 -1.77
CA ILE A 308 -16.16 19.64 -3.09
C ILE A 308 -14.85 18.93 -3.42
N GLY A 309 -14.94 17.65 -3.81
CA GLY A 309 -13.76 16.82 -4.09
C GLY A 309 -13.02 16.41 -2.82
N PHE A 310 -13.71 16.40 -1.67
CA PHE A 310 -13.17 15.90 -0.41
C PHE A 310 -13.59 14.45 -0.13
N ALA A 311 -14.69 14.19 0.59
CA ALA A 311 -15.15 12.81 0.86
C ALA A 311 -16.37 12.40 0.03
N ASP A 312 -16.52 12.99 -1.15
CA ASP A 312 -17.51 12.58 -2.15
C ASP A 312 -17.13 11.21 -2.75
N GLY A 313 -18.12 10.40 -3.12
CA GLY A 313 -17.89 9.16 -3.86
C GLY A 313 -17.68 9.45 -5.35
N ASP A 314 -16.64 8.87 -5.94
CA ASP A 314 -16.38 8.87 -7.38
C ASP A 314 -16.22 7.42 -7.87
N ASP A 315 -17.29 6.87 -8.43
CA ASP A 315 -17.30 5.51 -8.98
C ASP A 315 -16.45 5.38 -10.27
N TYR A 316 -16.08 6.50 -10.90
CA TYR A 316 -15.21 6.55 -12.08
C TYR A 316 -13.73 6.70 -11.74
N LYS A 317 -13.37 6.90 -10.46
CA LYS A 317 -12.00 7.13 -9.96
C LYS A 317 -10.95 6.11 -10.41
N TYR A 318 -11.36 4.89 -10.71
CA TYR A 318 -10.52 3.79 -11.24
C TYR A 318 -11.03 3.23 -12.58
N THR A 319 -11.90 3.96 -13.28
CA THR A 319 -12.24 3.64 -14.66
C THR A 319 -11.06 4.02 -15.55
N PHE A 320 -10.23 3.02 -15.84
CA PHE A 320 -9.25 3.12 -16.92
C PHE A 320 -10.00 3.39 -18.24
N PRO A 321 -9.46 4.24 -19.14
CA PRO A 321 -10.02 4.35 -20.48
C PRO A 321 -10.02 2.97 -21.15
N PRO A 322 -11.01 2.67 -22.01
CA PRO A 322 -10.97 1.43 -22.79
C PRO A 322 -9.65 1.36 -23.56
N TYR A 323 -9.05 0.18 -23.62
CA TYR A 323 -7.87 -0.06 -24.47
C TYR A 323 -8.26 0.28 -25.91
N GLY A 324 -7.79 1.44 -26.40
CA GLY A 324 -8.16 1.94 -27.71
C GLY A 324 -7.69 1.00 -28.81
N ASP A 325 -8.47 0.93 -29.90
CA ASP A 325 -8.23 0.10 -31.07
C ASP A 325 -7.04 0.61 -31.92
N GLY A 326 -5.84 0.54 -31.32
CA GLY A 326 -4.54 0.84 -31.91
C GLY A 326 -3.56 -0.29 -31.59
N ILE A 327 -3.60 -1.34 -32.42
CA ILE A 327 -2.68 -2.48 -32.43
C ILE A 327 -2.05 -2.58 -33.81
#